data_AF-A0A073K3Q8-F1
#
_entry.id   AF-A0A073K3Q8-F1
#
_cell.length_a   1.000
_cell.length_b   1.000
_cell.length_c   1.000
_cell.angle_alpha   90.00
_cell.angle_beta   90.00
_cell.angle_gamma   90.00
#
_symmetry.space_group_name_H-M   'P 1'
#
loop_
_entity.id
_entity.type
_entity.pdbx_description
1 polymer ?
#
loop_
_entity_poly.entity_id
_entity_poly.type
_entity_poly.pdbx_seq_one_letter_code
_entity_poly.pdbx_strand_id
1 'polypeptide(L)'
;MELPLEHIYERSENWYVLDADFPWDVSKIKKDLFLLIEKKHVPVVFCDTCSANDVLALLGEEEEEFLFPISGFYHKERSIIFICIWEQYEKVLETLLHEFRHHMQHEEHVLYVGNETYAERWIEKDAREFAKRKIEEYRRKCE
;
A
#
# COMPACT_ATOMS: atom_id res chain seq x y z
N MET A 1 -13.36 2.82 5.89
CA MET A 1 -13.12 2.30 7.26
C MET A 1 -12.20 3.27 7.98
N GLU A 2 -12.54 3.67 9.20
CA GLU A 2 -11.67 4.45 10.08
C GLU A 2 -10.95 3.49 11.02
N LEU A 3 -9.63 3.61 11.15
CA LEU A 3 -8.82 2.71 11.95
C LEU A 3 -8.66 3.30 13.37
N PRO A 4 -8.75 2.50 14.44
CA PRO A 4 -8.61 2.97 15.82
C PRO A 4 -7.13 3.17 16.18
N LEU A 5 -6.44 4.04 15.43
CA LEU A 5 -5.01 4.28 15.57
C LEU A 5 -4.73 5.41 16.58
N GLU A 6 -3.70 5.21 17.38
CA GLU A 6 -3.13 6.24 18.26
C GLU A 6 -1.89 6.88 17.60
N HIS A 7 -1.45 8.03 18.11
CA HIS A 7 -0.21 8.70 17.66
C HIS A 7 -0.11 9.02 16.15
N ILE A 8 -1.19 9.50 15.54
CA ILE A 8 -1.20 9.93 14.14
C ILE A 8 -0.50 11.29 13.99
N TYR A 9 0.58 11.34 13.21
CA TYR A 9 1.34 12.57 12.92
C TYR A 9 0.71 13.37 11.78
N GLU A 10 0.23 12.69 10.73
CA GLU A 10 -0.48 13.30 9.61
C GLU A 10 -1.62 12.40 9.15
N ARG A 11 -2.72 13.01 8.68
CA ARG A 11 -3.90 12.28 8.18
C ARG A 11 -4.48 12.94 6.93
N SER A 12 -4.81 12.13 5.93
CA SER A 12 -5.60 12.55 4.76
C SER A 12 -6.77 11.57 4.50
N GLU A 13 -7.94 11.90 5.06
CA GLU A 13 -9.12 11.02 5.14
C GLU A 13 -8.79 9.67 5.82
N ASN A 14 -8.68 8.58 5.06
CA ASN A 14 -8.36 7.23 5.53
C ASN A 14 -6.88 6.86 5.34
N TRP A 15 -6.01 7.84 5.12
CA TRP A 15 -4.56 7.66 5.04
C TRP A 15 -3.91 8.23 6.31
N TYR A 16 -3.03 7.46 6.94
CA TYR A 16 -2.49 7.74 8.27
C TYR A 16 -0.97 7.63 8.27
N VAL A 17 -0.29 8.58 8.92
CA VAL A 17 1.16 8.52 9.19
C VAL A 17 1.36 8.29 10.66
N LEU A 18 2.05 7.19 11.00
CA LEU A 18 2.38 6.81 12.37
C LEU A 18 3.88 7.00 12.70
N ASP A 19 4.65 7.49 11.74
CA ASP A 19 6.08 7.76 11.91
C ASP A 19 6.36 9.27 11.85
N ALA A 20 7.06 9.79 12.88
CA ALA A 20 7.41 11.20 12.99
C ALA A 20 8.43 11.66 11.91
N ASP A 21 9.22 10.72 11.39
CA ASP A 21 10.28 10.99 10.42
C ASP A 21 9.78 10.94 8.96
N PHE A 22 8.46 10.75 8.75
CA PHE A 22 7.86 10.77 7.42
C PHE A 22 7.99 12.17 6.77
N PRO A 23 8.72 12.33 5.65
CA PRO A 23 9.10 13.66 5.17
C PRO A 23 8.16 14.23 4.11
N TRP A 24 7.13 13.51 3.71
CA TRP A 24 6.26 13.85 2.57
C TRP A 24 4.88 14.33 3.03
N ASP A 25 4.22 15.13 2.18
CA ASP A 25 2.81 15.49 2.36
C ASP A 25 1.91 14.36 1.85
N VAL A 26 1.16 13.71 2.76
CA VAL A 26 0.28 12.59 2.43
C VAL A 26 -0.87 13.01 1.52
N SER A 27 -1.40 14.21 1.69
CA SER A 27 -2.45 14.72 0.82
C SER A 27 -1.95 14.90 -0.62
N LYS A 28 -0.68 15.30 -0.79
CA LYS A 28 -0.02 15.36 -2.09
C LYS A 28 0.20 13.97 -2.68
N ILE A 29 0.77 13.03 -1.93
CA ILE A 29 0.98 11.64 -2.39
C ILE A 29 -0.34 11.04 -2.89
N LYS A 30 -1.39 11.17 -2.08
CA LYS A 30 -2.72 10.65 -2.39
C LYS A 30 -3.29 11.28 -3.66
N LYS A 31 -3.13 12.59 -3.83
CA LYS A 31 -3.55 13.29 -5.05
C LYS A 31 -2.80 12.75 -6.27
N ASP A 32 -1.48 12.64 -6.18
CA ASP A 32 -0.63 12.19 -7.28
C ASP A 32 -0.93 10.74 -7.66
N LEU A 33 -1.14 9.85 -6.68
CA LEU A 33 -1.59 8.48 -6.91
C LEU A 33 -2.92 8.45 -7.68
N PHE A 34 -3.94 9.19 -7.22
CA PHE A 34 -5.26 9.20 -7.84
C PHE A 34 -5.36 9.99 -9.15
N LEU A 35 -4.26 10.61 -9.61
CA LEU A 35 -4.14 11.05 -11.01
C LEU A 35 -3.76 9.91 -11.97
N LEU A 36 -3.31 8.78 -11.44
CA LEU A 36 -2.81 7.62 -12.19
C LEU A 36 -3.82 6.46 -12.19
N ILE A 37 -4.61 6.34 -11.13
CA ILE A 37 -5.58 5.26 -10.94
C ILE A 37 -6.95 5.80 -10.52
N GLU A 38 -7.99 4.99 -10.68
CA GLU A 38 -9.32 5.32 -10.15
C GLU A 38 -9.27 5.46 -8.62
N LYS A 39 -10.08 6.38 -8.08
CA LYS A 39 -10.17 6.58 -6.63
C LYS A 39 -10.67 5.31 -5.95
N LYS A 40 -9.99 4.90 -4.90
CA LYS A 40 -10.34 3.75 -4.07
C LYS A 40 -10.41 4.15 -2.59
N HIS A 41 -11.32 3.52 -1.85
CA HIS A 41 -11.55 3.80 -0.43
C HIS A 41 -10.87 2.77 0.49
N VAL A 42 -9.59 2.48 0.20
CA VAL A 42 -8.75 1.57 0.99
C VAL A 42 -7.89 2.37 1.99
N PRO A 43 -7.85 2.02 3.28
CA PRO A 43 -6.96 2.67 4.24
C PRO A 43 -5.48 2.45 3.88
N VAL A 44 -4.68 3.49 4.06
CA VAL A 44 -3.22 3.44 3.87
C VAL A 44 -2.54 3.88 5.15
N VAL A 45 -1.56 3.12 5.63
CA VAL A 45 -0.81 3.42 6.85
C VAL A 45 0.68 3.50 6.50
N PHE A 46 1.29 4.66 6.77
CA PHE A 46 2.74 4.86 6.67
C PHE A 46 3.35 4.66 8.05
N CYS A 47 4.09 3.57 8.23
CA CYS A 47 4.67 3.18 9.51
C CYS A 47 5.78 2.16 9.31
N ASP A 48 6.67 1.98 10.29
CA ASP A 48 7.62 0.86 10.25
C ASP A 48 6.91 -0.51 10.39
N THR A 49 7.65 -1.60 10.20
CA THR A 49 7.11 -2.96 10.28
C THR A 49 6.63 -3.34 11.68
N CYS A 50 7.22 -2.77 12.73
CA CYS A 50 6.80 -3.02 14.12
C CYS A 50 5.41 -2.41 14.36
N SER A 51 5.24 -1.15 13.98
CA SER A 51 3.98 -0.42 14.06
C SER A 51 2.90 -1.09 13.21
N ALA A 52 3.26 -1.65 12.04
CA ALA A 52 2.31 -2.41 11.22
C ALA A 52 1.77 -3.63 12.01
N ASN A 53 2.63 -4.37 12.70
CA ASN A 53 2.20 -5.49 13.56
C ASN A 53 1.32 -5.02 14.72
N ASP A 54 1.64 -3.88 15.34
CA ASP A 54 0.79 -3.31 16.39
C ASP A 54 -0.62 -2.97 15.86
N VAL A 55 -0.71 -2.38 14.66
CA VAL A 55 -2.00 -2.11 14.00
C VAL A 55 -2.78 -3.40 13.75
N LEU A 56 -2.12 -4.45 13.26
CA LEU A 56 -2.76 -5.73 12.97
C LEU A 56 -3.23 -6.43 14.25
N ALA A 57 -2.41 -6.43 15.30
CA ALA A 57 -2.76 -6.96 16.61
C ALA A 57 -3.98 -6.23 17.21
N LEU A 58 -4.06 -4.90 17.09
CA LEU A 58 -5.23 -4.11 17.51
C LEU A 58 -6.51 -4.49 16.76
N LEU A 59 -6.39 -4.95 15.51
CA LEU A 59 -7.51 -5.43 14.71
C LEU A 59 -7.87 -6.90 15.01
N GLY A 60 -7.09 -7.59 15.83
CA GLY A 60 -7.26 -9.00 16.19
C GLY A 60 -6.70 -9.97 15.15
N GLU A 61 -5.73 -9.54 14.34
CA GLU A 61 -4.90 -10.42 13.52
C GLU A 61 -3.70 -10.94 14.33
N GLU A 62 -3.18 -12.11 13.95
CA GLU A 62 -1.89 -12.57 14.47
C GLU A 62 -0.77 -11.68 13.91
N GLU A 63 0.35 -11.58 14.64
CA GLU A 63 1.51 -10.84 14.16
C GLU A 63 2.02 -11.45 12.85
N GLU A 64 2.24 -10.59 11.85
CA GLU A 64 2.92 -11.02 10.63
C GLU A 64 4.42 -11.12 10.94
N GLU A 65 4.98 -12.32 10.83
CA GLU A 65 6.43 -12.55 11.01
C GLU A 65 7.19 -12.08 9.77
N PHE A 66 7.44 -10.78 9.67
CA PHE A 66 8.28 -10.23 8.61
C PHE A 66 9.76 -10.60 8.85
N LEU A 67 10.28 -11.54 8.05
CA LEU A 67 11.69 -11.95 8.11
C LEU A 67 12.66 -10.85 7.62
N PHE A 68 12.17 -9.89 6.83
CA PHE A 68 12.95 -8.77 6.29
C PHE A 68 12.07 -7.51 6.18
N PRO A 69 12.67 -6.30 6.22
CA PRO A 69 11.96 -5.07 5.90
C PRO A 69 11.37 -5.14 4.49
N ILE A 70 10.08 -4.86 4.38
CA ILE A 70 9.35 -4.75 3.12
C ILE A 70 9.03 -3.27 2.84
N SER A 71 9.01 -2.86 1.58
CA SER A 71 8.68 -1.47 1.24
C SER A 71 7.22 -1.12 1.52
N GLY A 72 6.34 -2.12 1.42
CA GLY A 72 4.91 -2.05 1.71
C GLY A 72 4.26 -3.39 1.47
N PHE A 73 3.00 -3.53 1.89
CA PHE A 73 2.17 -4.69 1.59
C PHE A 73 0.68 -4.35 1.74
N TYR A 74 -0.15 -5.08 1.02
CA TYR A 74 -1.59 -5.10 1.16
C TYR A 74 -2.04 -6.27 2.04
N HIS A 75 -2.59 -5.95 3.22
CA HIS A 75 -3.20 -6.96 4.08
C HIS A 75 -4.60 -7.29 3.59
N LYS A 76 -4.75 -8.44 2.92
CA LYS A 76 -5.99 -8.88 2.26
C LYS A 76 -7.21 -8.93 3.19
N GLU A 77 -7.12 -9.63 4.33
CA GLU A 77 -8.29 -9.88 5.19
C GLU A 77 -8.85 -8.61 5.84
N ARG A 78 -7.99 -7.62 6.09
CA ARG A 78 -8.36 -6.30 6.61
C ARG A 78 -8.54 -5.25 5.52
N SER A 79 -8.13 -5.53 4.29
CA SER A 79 -8.13 -4.58 3.18
C SER A 79 -7.44 -3.26 3.58
N ILE A 80 -6.20 -3.35 4.08
CA ILE A 80 -5.37 -2.20 4.49
C ILE A 80 -4.05 -2.26 3.73
N ILE A 81 -3.56 -1.10 3.29
CA ILE A 81 -2.23 -0.98 2.68
C ILE A 81 -1.27 -0.39 3.71
N PHE A 82 -0.11 -1.02 3.87
CA PHE A 82 0.99 -0.51 4.67
C PHE A 82 2.14 -0.10 3.76
N ILE A 83 2.77 1.03 4.07
CA ILE A 83 3.97 1.53 3.40
C ILE A 83 5.04 1.73 4.47
N CYS A 84 6.09 0.92 4.41
CA CYS A 84 7.10 0.83 5.47
C CYS A 84 8.47 1.42 5.09
N ILE A 85 8.65 1.83 3.83
CA ILE A 85 9.86 2.52 3.38
C ILE A 85 9.46 3.71 2.50
N TRP A 86 10.03 4.89 2.79
CA TRP A 86 9.64 6.15 2.13
C TRP A 86 10.81 7.08 1.81
N GLU A 87 12.03 6.56 1.65
CA GLU A 87 13.21 7.40 1.37
C GLU A 87 13.12 8.20 0.06
N GLN A 88 12.41 7.67 -0.94
CA GLN A 88 12.28 8.28 -2.25
C GLN A 88 10.81 8.42 -2.65
N TYR A 89 10.37 9.65 -2.94
CA TYR A 89 8.99 9.96 -3.29
C TYR A 89 8.43 9.09 -4.43
N GLU A 90 9.19 8.94 -5.53
CA GLU A 90 8.75 8.09 -6.64
C GLU A 90 8.64 6.62 -6.25
N LYS A 91 9.48 6.13 -5.34
CA LYS A 91 9.39 4.77 -4.83
C LYS A 91 8.18 4.57 -3.96
N VAL A 92 7.81 5.57 -3.14
CA VAL A 92 6.54 5.56 -2.40
C VAL A 92 5.35 5.43 -3.36
N LEU A 93 5.33 6.23 -4.43
CA LEU A 93 4.28 6.13 -5.45
C LEU A 93 4.27 4.77 -6.15
N GLU A 94 5.43 4.23 -6.52
CA GLU A 94 5.56 2.90 -7.15
C GLU A 94 5.05 1.79 -6.23
N THR A 95 5.42 1.79 -4.95
CA THR A 95 4.93 0.82 -3.95
C THR A 95 3.43 0.97 -3.74
N LEU A 96 2.91 2.19 -3.60
CA LEU A 96 1.46 2.41 -3.51
C LEU A 96 0.73 1.86 -4.73
N LEU A 97 1.20 2.14 -5.94
CA LEU A 97 0.59 1.61 -7.16
C LEU A 97 0.56 0.08 -7.19
N HIS A 98 1.61 -0.56 -6.68
CA HIS A 98 1.70 -2.00 -6.54
C HIS A 98 0.65 -2.54 -5.55
N GLU A 99 0.60 -2.00 -4.33
CA GLU A 99 -0.35 -2.48 -3.31
C GLU A 99 -1.82 -2.16 -3.65
N PHE A 100 -2.08 -1.00 -4.28
CA PHE A 100 -3.41 -0.70 -4.80
C PHE A 100 -3.82 -1.66 -5.92
N ARG A 101 -2.86 -2.19 -6.69
CA ARG A 101 -3.17 -3.20 -7.70
C ARG A 101 -3.57 -4.52 -7.06
N HIS A 102 -2.93 -4.93 -5.96
CA HIS A 102 -3.38 -6.07 -5.16
C HIS A 102 -4.79 -5.89 -4.61
N HIS A 103 -5.10 -4.70 -4.10
CA HIS A 103 -6.45 -4.37 -3.67
C HIS A 103 -7.47 -4.50 -4.83
N MET A 104 -7.16 -3.96 -6.02
CA MET A 104 -8.04 -4.09 -7.20
C MET A 104 -8.24 -5.54 -7.64
N GLN A 105 -7.16 -6.33 -7.71
CA GLN A 105 -7.22 -7.75 -8.05
C GLN A 105 -8.09 -8.53 -7.05
N HIS A 106 -8.04 -8.14 -5.76
CA HIS A 106 -8.87 -8.72 -4.72
C HIS A 106 -10.35 -8.35 -4.89
N GLU A 107 -10.68 -7.08 -5.13
CA GLU A 107 -12.06 -6.60 -5.37
C GLU A 107 -12.71 -7.24 -6.61
N GLU A 108 -11.94 -7.44 -7.67
CA GLU A 108 -12.41 -8.04 -8.93
C GLU A 108 -12.65 -9.56 -8.82
N HIS A 109 -12.44 -10.15 -7.63
CA HIS A 109 -12.42 -11.59 -7.43
C HIS A 109 -11.61 -12.28 -8.53
N VAL A 110 -10.41 -11.76 -8.83
CA VAL A 110 -9.47 -12.47 -9.68
C VAL A 110 -9.08 -13.73 -8.92
N LEU A 111 -9.90 -14.77 -9.09
CA LEU A 111 -9.86 -16.00 -8.32
C LEU A 111 -8.51 -16.66 -8.61
N TYR A 112 -7.82 -17.02 -7.53
CA TYR A 112 -6.81 -18.06 -7.50
C TYR A 112 -7.46 -19.36 -8.00
N VAL A 113 -7.54 -19.54 -9.32
CA VAL A 113 -8.03 -20.78 -9.92
C VAL A 113 -6.86 -21.76 -9.95
N GLY A 114 -6.75 -22.57 -8.89
CA GLY A 114 -5.96 -23.82 -8.93
C GLY A 114 -4.81 -23.92 -7.93
N ASN A 115 -4.56 -25.16 -7.51
CA ASN A 115 -3.60 -25.61 -6.50
C ASN A 115 -2.12 -25.48 -6.93
N GLU A 116 -1.77 -24.53 -7.79
CA GLU A 116 -0.47 -24.51 -8.47
C GLU A 116 0.28 -23.21 -8.22
N THR A 117 1.56 -23.39 -7.90
CA THR A 117 2.67 -22.46 -7.65
C THR A 117 2.97 -21.45 -8.78
N TYR A 118 2.00 -21.18 -9.66
CA TYR A 118 2.08 -20.27 -10.81
C TYR A 118 1.30 -18.95 -10.60
N ALA A 119 0.24 -18.96 -9.78
CA ALA A 119 -0.62 -17.79 -9.53
C ALA A 119 0.07 -16.69 -8.70
N GLU A 120 0.93 -17.08 -7.74
CA GLU A 120 1.71 -16.15 -6.91
C GLU A 120 2.69 -15.31 -7.73
N ARG A 121 3.16 -15.84 -8.89
CA ARG A 121 4.03 -15.08 -9.80
C ARG A 121 3.25 -14.19 -10.74
N TRP A 122 2.06 -14.57 -11.18
CA TRP A 122 1.30 -13.75 -12.14
C TRP A 122 0.68 -12.52 -11.49
N ILE A 123 0.07 -12.68 -10.30
CA ILE A 123 -0.52 -11.58 -9.53
C ILE A 123 0.54 -10.53 -9.18
N GLU A 124 1.68 -11.00 -8.65
CA GLU A 124 2.84 -10.16 -8.34
C GLU A 124 3.44 -9.51 -9.59
N LYS A 125 3.56 -10.28 -10.69
CA LYS A 125 4.07 -9.74 -11.96
C LYS A 125 3.15 -8.66 -12.52
N ASP A 126 1.84 -8.88 -12.49
CA ASP A 126 0.84 -7.88 -12.91
C ASP A 126 0.92 -6.64 -12.03
N ALA A 127 1.01 -6.78 -10.70
CA ALA A 127 1.18 -5.65 -9.79
C ALA A 127 2.46 -4.85 -10.07
N ARG A 128 3.59 -5.52 -10.30
CA ARG A 128 4.87 -4.89 -10.70
C ARG A 128 4.78 -4.19 -12.05
N GLU A 129 4.24 -4.85 -13.07
CA GLU A 129 4.10 -4.28 -14.41
C GLU A 129 3.13 -3.09 -14.42
N PHE A 130 2.04 -3.19 -13.66
CA PHE A 130 1.10 -2.10 -13.44
C PHE A 130 1.79 -0.89 -12.81
N ALA A 131 2.50 -1.08 -11.69
CA ALA A 131 3.21 -0.01 -11.00
C ALA A 131 4.26 0.67 -11.89
N LYS A 132 5.07 -0.11 -12.61
CA LYS A 132 6.07 0.39 -13.56
C LYS A 132 5.44 1.25 -14.66
N ARG A 133 4.37 0.77 -15.28
CA ARG A 133 3.67 1.54 -16.32
C ARG A 133 3.11 2.85 -15.75
N LYS A 134 2.52 2.81 -14.56
CA LYS A 134 1.90 3.98 -13.94
C LYS A 134 2.91 5.02 -13.44
N ILE A 135 4.08 4.60 -12.96
CA ILE A 135 5.14 5.56 -12.61
C ILE A 135 5.75 6.20 -13.86
N GLU A 136 5.83 5.50 -14.98
CA GLU A 136 6.20 6.11 -16.26
C GLU A 136 5.17 7.15 -16.73
N GLU A 137 3.86 6.87 -16.57
CA GLU A 137 2.80 7.84 -16.84
C GLU A 137 2.92 9.08 -15.96
N TYR A 138 3.28 8.91 -14.68
CA TYR A 138 3.53 10.02 -13.75
C TYR A 138 4.68 10.90 -14.21
N ARG A 139 5.84 10.30 -14.51
CA ARG A 139 7.03 11.03 -14.98
C ARG A 139 6.73 11.89 -16.21
N ARG A 140 6.03 11.34 -17.20
CA ARG A 140 5.64 12.09 -18.42
C ARG A 140 4.68 13.25 -18.18
N LYS A 141 3.92 13.25 -17.07
CA LYS A 141 2.99 14.32 -16.69
C LYS A 141 3.66 15.42 -15.85
N CYS A 142 4.83 15.14 -15.28
CA CYS A 142 5.58 16.04 -14.43
C CYS A 142 6.80 16.68 -15.12
N GLU A 143 7.10 16.23 -16.35
CA GLU A 143 7.93 16.96 -17.33
C GLU A 143 7.18 18.16 -17.94
#